data_AF-A0A8U0IIS0-F1
#
_entry.id   AF-A0A8U0IIS0-F1
#
_cell.length_a   1.000
_cell.length_b   1.000
_cell.length_c   1.000
_cell.angle_alpha   90.00
_cell.angle_beta   90.00
_cell.angle_gamma   90.00
#
_symmetry.space_group_name_H-M   'P 1'
#
loop_
_entity.id
_entity.type
_entity.pdbx_description
1 polymer ?
#
loop_
_entity_poly.entity_id
_entity_poly.type
_entity_poly.pdbx_seq_one_letter_code
_entity_poly.pdbx_strand_id
1 'polypeptide(L)'
;MTNGTNRRTFLKGAGAALGGLALPKMVSAKSADKRYIVDLKSASKGVLDGLNVVHDLSQIDLAVVEADEAQAQGKAFSKDVEMKFDFAAAEDDGNGDEPGPRKLSQLQWDKQSQGISQVHGQTRGEGTRVAVLDSGAIPHHPDLKNALNTDLSRNFTGDGGDFTPWYNEHGTHVAGIIAGDDTNDEGVVGTAPGTELVALRVFIGPFAFFGDIIAAMTYAGDIESDVANMSLGTYPMPDDESTRDLKKSIERVADYAASQGTLMVAAAGNDGTNLDTDGDVLSLPNEAENVMSVGATGPVGYRWDDKGNGKFVRNYRAAFNKLDEAPTDPAPYTNYGSEAIDVSAPGGNYDTEAKGGDGNWQYDMVLSTVFEWGDDGSTVPDYGWKSGTSMAAPQVTAAAALVKSQNPDATPAEVREHLESTARDVGQAKYHGEGHLDIEAAVNESI
;
A
#
# COMPACT_ATOMS: atom_id res chain seq x y z
N MET A 1 -6.97 49.64 33.53
CA MET A 1 -6.95 49.15 32.14
C MET A 1 -6.07 47.92 32.09
N THR A 2 -6.69 46.74 32.14
CA THR A 2 -6.10 45.42 31.85
C THR A 2 -7.29 44.48 31.65
N ASN A 3 -7.64 44.18 30.40
CA ASN A 3 -8.63 43.15 30.08
C ASN A 3 -7.88 41.84 29.84
N GLY A 4 -8.06 40.89 30.76
CA GLY A 4 -7.83 39.47 30.51
C GLY A 4 -9.09 38.86 29.90
N THR A 5 -8.91 37.85 29.05
CA THR A 5 -10.02 37.02 28.56
C THR A 5 -9.66 35.56 28.68
N ASN A 6 -10.58 34.82 29.29
CA ASN A 6 -10.51 33.45 29.75
C ASN A 6 -10.42 32.43 28.61
N ARG A 7 -9.54 31.42 28.75
CA ARG A 7 -9.70 30.11 28.11
C ARG A 7 -10.67 29.28 28.95
N ARG A 8 -11.83 28.93 28.38
CA ARG A 8 -12.79 28.02 28.99
C ARG A 8 -12.45 26.57 28.63
N THR A 9 -12.21 25.82 29.69
CA THR A 9 -12.26 24.36 29.81
C THR A 9 -13.59 23.81 29.30
N PHE A 10 -13.56 22.71 28.55
CA PHE A 10 -14.71 21.82 28.40
C PHE A 10 -14.24 20.37 28.66
N LEU A 11 -14.82 19.74 29.68
CA LEU A 11 -14.57 18.37 30.11
C LEU A 11 -15.91 17.63 30.11
N LYS A 12 -15.84 16.38 29.63
CA LYS A 12 -16.66 15.20 29.96
C LYS A 12 -18.10 15.11 29.43
N GLY A 13 -18.29 14.04 28.65
CA GLY A 13 -19.54 13.32 28.46
C GLY A 13 -19.25 11.89 27.98
N ALA A 14 -18.68 11.05 28.85
CA ALA A 14 -18.66 9.60 28.65
C ALA A 14 -19.95 9.02 29.24
N GLY A 15 -20.69 8.27 28.43
CA GLY A 15 -21.94 7.61 28.81
C GLY A 15 -22.31 6.53 27.80
N ALA A 16 -21.79 5.32 28.05
CA ALA A 16 -22.19 4.00 27.56
C ALA A 16 -23.03 3.88 26.27
N ALA A 17 -22.43 3.22 25.27
CA ALA A 17 -23.12 2.21 24.47
C ALA A 17 -22.16 1.05 24.19
N LEU A 18 -22.32 -0.04 24.95
CA LEU A 18 -21.90 -1.38 24.55
C LEU A 18 -22.79 -1.78 23.36
N GLY A 19 -22.20 -2.01 22.19
CA GLY A 19 -22.95 -2.56 21.05
C GLY A 19 -22.21 -2.40 19.73
N GLY A 20 -21.68 -3.51 19.21
CA GLY A 20 -21.34 -3.71 17.80
C GLY A 20 -20.37 -2.69 17.20
N LEU A 21 -19.06 -2.94 17.35
CA LEU A 21 -18.06 -2.28 16.51
C LEU A 21 -18.20 -2.84 15.09
N ALA A 22 -19.02 -2.20 14.27
CA ALA A 22 -18.78 -2.21 12.83
C ALA A 22 -17.44 -1.52 12.60
N LEU A 23 -16.46 -2.24 12.04
CA LEU A 23 -15.24 -1.63 11.53
C LEU A 23 -15.67 -0.47 10.62
N PRO A 24 -15.14 0.76 10.78
CA PRO A 24 -15.40 1.79 9.80
C PRO A 24 -14.90 1.27 8.45
N LYS A 25 -15.78 1.19 7.45
CA LYS A 25 -15.39 0.87 6.08
C LYS A 25 -14.28 1.84 5.69
N MET A 26 -13.05 1.35 5.54
CA MET A 26 -11.89 2.22 5.28
C MET A 26 -11.95 2.79 3.87
N VAL A 27 -12.70 2.18 2.97
CA VAL A 27 -12.88 2.66 1.60
C VAL A 27 -14.36 2.59 1.19
N SER A 28 -14.78 3.52 0.35
CA SER A 28 -16.07 3.46 -0.36
C SER A 28 -15.88 3.82 -1.83
N ALA A 29 -16.75 3.34 -2.70
CA ALA A 29 -16.74 3.65 -4.13
C ALA A 29 -18.11 4.09 -4.63
N LYS A 30 -18.12 4.96 -5.65
CA LYS A 30 -19.32 5.34 -6.42
C LYS A 30 -18.94 5.64 -7.87
N SER A 31 -19.88 5.48 -8.79
CA SER A 31 -19.67 5.93 -10.17
C SER A 31 -19.50 7.45 -10.24
N ALA A 32 -18.62 7.90 -11.13
CA ALA A 32 -18.43 9.31 -11.44
C ALA A 32 -19.60 9.87 -12.26
N ASP A 33 -19.91 11.16 -12.08
CA ASP A 33 -21.05 11.79 -12.74
C ASP A 33 -20.79 12.13 -14.22
N LYS A 34 -19.54 12.45 -14.58
CA LYS A 34 -19.16 12.92 -15.93
C LYS A 34 -17.88 12.31 -16.48
N ARG A 35 -17.33 11.30 -15.81
CA ARG A 35 -16.05 10.70 -16.16
C ARG A 35 -16.26 9.26 -16.60
N TYR A 36 -15.65 8.89 -17.73
CA TYR A 36 -15.85 7.61 -18.39
C TYR A 36 -14.53 7.01 -18.83
N ILE A 37 -14.43 5.69 -18.72
CA ILE A 37 -13.39 4.88 -19.37
C ILE A 37 -13.97 4.41 -20.70
N VAL A 38 -13.22 4.62 -21.79
CA VAL A 38 -13.64 4.32 -23.15
C VAL A 38 -12.80 3.16 -23.69
N ASP A 39 -13.45 2.07 -24.08
CA ASP A 39 -12.82 0.97 -24.81
C ASP A 39 -12.69 1.31 -26.30
N LEU A 40 -11.49 1.68 -26.72
CA LEU A 40 -11.22 2.11 -28.10
C LEU A 40 -11.30 0.95 -29.10
N LYS A 41 -11.20 -0.32 -28.66
CA LYS A 41 -11.38 -1.49 -29.54
C LYS A 41 -12.82 -1.64 -30.01
N SER A 42 -13.78 -1.37 -29.13
CA SER A 42 -15.21 -1.50 -29.42
C SER A 42 -15.85 -0.20 -29.91
N ALA A 43 -15.14 0.92 -29.81
CA ALA A 43 -15.61 2.23 -30.23
C ALA A 43 -15.59 2.46 -31.75
N SER A 44 -16.46 3.33 -32.24
CA SER A 44 -16.40 3.82 -33.61
C SER A 44 -15.22 4.78 -33.80
N LYS A 45 -14.68 4.85 -35.03
CA LYS A 45 -13.68 5.86 -35.39
C LYS A 45 -14.18 7.27 -35.06
N GLY A 46 -13.34 8.09 -34.43
CA GLY A 46 -13.69 9.45 -34.01
C GLY A 46 -14.53 9.52 -32.72
N VAL A 47 -14.61 8.43 -31.94
CA VAL A 47 -15.37 8.41 -30.67
C VAL A 47 -14.96 9.51 -29.68
N LEU A 48 -13.70 9.94 -29.74
CA LEU A 48 -13.15 10.98 -28.87
C LEU A 48 -13.37 12.41 -29.41
N ASP A 49 -13.90 12.56 -30.63
CA ASP A 49 -14.03 13.87 -31.29
C ASP A 49 -14.99 14.77 -30.51
N GLY A 50 -14.45 15.88 -29.96
CA GLY A 50 -15.22 16.84 -29.18
C GLY A 50 -15.43 16.47 -27.71
N LEU A 51 -14.79 15.40 -27.22
CA LEU A 51 -14.73 15.06 -25.80
C LEU A 51 -13.48 15.68 -25.15
N ASN A 52 -13.55 15.91 -23.84
CA ASN A 52 -12.37 16.28 -23.06
C ASN A 52 -11.61 15.01 -22.67
N VAL A 53 -10.47 14.75 -23.30
CA VAL A 53 -9.64 13.57 -22.97
C VAL A 53 -8.79 13.90 -21.74
N VAL A 54 -9.06 13.22 -20.64
CA VAL A 54 -8.32 13.33 -19.37
C VAL A 54 -7.01 12.56 -19.47
N HIS A 55 -7.09 11.30 -19.92
CA HIS A 55 -5.94 10.43 -20.18
C HIS A 55 -6.08 9.76 -21.54
N ASP A 56 -5.10 9.98 -22.42
CA ASP A 56 -4.95 9.22 -23.66
C ASP A 56 -4.14 7.96 -23.36
N LEU A 57 -4.81 6.80 -23.46
CA LEU A 57 -4.25 5.48 -23.18
C LEU A 57 -4.35 4.59 -24.43
N SER A 58 -4.24 5.20 -25.60
CA SER A 58 -4.43 4.53 -26.89
C SER A 58 -3.45 3.38 -27.13
N GLN A 59 -2.30 3.34 -26.45
CA GLN A 59 -1.37 2.21 -26.48
C GLN A 59 -1.95 0.91 -25.91
N ILE A 60 -2.95 1.02 -25.03
CA ILE A 60 -3.73 -0.12 -24.51
C ILE A 60 -5.18 -0.10 -25.00
N ASP A 61 -5.46 0.63 -26.07
CA ASP A 61 -6.79 0.81 -26.63
C ASP A 61 -7.83 1.28 -25.58
N LEU A 62 -7.43 2.14 -24.65
CA LEU A 62 -8.32 2.81 -23.70
C LEU A 62 -8.21 4.33 -23.82
N ALA A 63 -9.18 5.04 -23.27
CA ALA A 63 -9.05 6.46 -22.94
C ALA A 63 -9.89 6.78 -21.72
N VAL A 64 -9.50 7.81 -20.97
CA VAL A 64 -10.34 8.39 -19.91
C VAL A 64 -10.80 9.76 -20.37
N VAL A 65 -12.12 9.99 -20.32
CA VAL A 65 -12.72 11.22 -20.82
C VAL A 65 -13.69 11.82 -19.83
N GLU A 66 -13.84 13.15 -19.90
CA GLU A 66 -15.00 13.86 -19.36
C GLU A 66 -16.00 14.12 -20.48
N ALA A 67 -17.26 13.75 -20.23
CA ALA A 67 -18.35 13.87 -21.18
C ALA A 67 -19.70 14.02 -20.46
N ASP A 68 -20.65 14.72 -21.09
CA ASP A 68 -22.04 14.63 -20.64
C ASP A 68 -22.63 13.26 -21.04
N GLU A 69 -23.60 12.75 -20.27
CA GLU A 69 -24.23 11.42 -20.51
C GLU A 69 -24.85 11.28 -21.92
N ALA A 70 -25.26 12.39 -22.53
CA ALA A 70 -25.75 12.39 -23.90
C ALA A 70 -24.66 12.10 -24.95
N GLN A 71 -23.39 12.35 -24.62
CA GLN A 71 -22.23 12.13 -25.49
C GLN A 71 -21.59 10.76 -25.23
N ALA A 72 -21.64 10.26 -23.98
CA ALA A 72 -21.08 8.98 -23.57
C ALA A 72 -22.11 7.85 -23.65
N GLN A 73 -22.50 7.50 -24.88
CA GLN A 73 -23.50 6.46 -25.15
C GLN A 73 -22.91 5.26 -25.89
N GLY A 74 -23.44 4.08 -25.57
CA GLY A 74 -23.06 2.82 -26.22
C GLY A 74 -22.09 2.00 -25.39
N LYS A 75 -21.81 0.79 -25.86
CA LYS A 75 -21.06 -0.24 -25.11
C LYS A 75 -19.58 0.06 -24.91
N ALA A 76 -19.05 1.04 -25.62
CA ALA A 76 -17.64 1.44 -25.48
C ALA A 76 -17.40 2.32 -24.26
N PHE A 77 -18.44 2.91 -23.65
CA PHE A 77 -18.32 3.81 -22.51
C PHE A 77 -18.75 3.10 -21.23
N SER A 78 -17.85 3.06 -20.25
CA SER A 78 -18.14 2.62 -18.88
C SER A 78 -17.91 3.80 -17.94
N LYS A 79 -18.78 3.99 -16.95
CA LYS A 79 -18.57 5.07 -15.96
C LYS A 79 -17.29 4.78 -15.19
N ASP A 80 -16.46 5.81 -15.03
CA ASP A 80 -15.32 5.74 -14.12
C ASP A 80 -15.84 5.64 -12.68
N VAL A 81 -15.01 5.12 -11.77
CA VAL A 81 -15.36 4.90 -10.38
C VAL A 81 -14.46 5.79 -9.50
N GLU A 82 -15.09 6.63 -8.68
CA GLU A 82 -14.43 7.40 -7.64
C GLU A 82 -14.40 6.57 -6.37
N MET A 83 -13.21 6.25 -5.88
CA MET A 83 -13.01 5.75 -4.53
C MET A 83 -12.80 6.90 -3.56
N LYS A 84 -13.27 6.74 -2.34
CA LYS A 84 -12.93 7.56 -1.18
C LYS A 84 -12.27 6.66 -0.15
N PHE A 85 -11.01 6.96 0.14
CA PHE A 85 -10.24 6.31 1.18
C PHE A 85 -10.35 7.15 2.47
N ASP A 86 -11.01 6.58 3.47
CA ASP A 86 -10.98 7.09 4.83
C ASP A 86 -9.71 6.54 5.49
N PHE A 87 -8.65 7.34 5.46
CA PHE A 87 -7.40 7.10 6.18
C PHE A 87 -7.69 7.10 7.69
N ALA A 88 -8.24 6.00 8.21
CA ALA A 88 -8.49 5.81 9.62
C ALA A 88 -7.15 5.58 10.31
N ALA A 89 -6.56 6.69 10.74
CA ALA A 89 -5.40 6.74 11.60
C ALA A 89 -5.64 5.89 12.87
N ALA A 90 -5.09 4.68 12.91
CA ALA A 90 -4.44 4.22 14.13
C ALA A 90 -3.06 4.89 14.19
N GLU A 91 -3.03 6.22 14.11
CA GLU A 91 -1.81 6.99 14.30
C GLU A 91 -1.73 7.28 15.79
N ASP A 92 -0.67 6.77 16.39
CA ASP A 92 -0.11 7.39 17.58
C ASP A 92 1.01 8.29 17.05
N ASP A 93 0.83 9.60 17.21
CA ASP A 93 1.88 10.63 17.09
C ASP A 93 2.84 10.58 18.29
N GLY A 94 2.87 9.43 18.97
CA GLY A 94 3.63 9.12 20.15
C GLY A 94 5.08 9.41 19.91
N ASN A 95 5.44 10.65 20.20
CA ASN A 95 6.79 11.15 20.28
C ASN A 95 7.48 10.28 21.32
N GLY A 96 8.11 9.22 20.83
CA GLY A 96 8.94 8.34 21.62
C GLY A 96 10.16 9.15 22.02
N ASP A 97 10.01 9.96 23.06
CA ASP A 97 11.09 10.59 23.83
C ASP A 97 11.96 9.51 24.52
N GLU A 98 12.37 8.48 23.78
CA GLU A 98 13.42 7.56 24.17
C GLU A 98 14.74 8.11 23.63
N PRO A 99 15.65 8.57 24.51
CA PRO A 99 17.02 8.84 24.11
C PRO A 99 17.72 7.49 23.85
N GLY A 100 17.53 6.96 22.64
CA GLY A 100 18.09 5.71 22.09
C GLY A 100 18.52 5.92 20.63
N PRO A 101 19.35 5.03 20.03
CA PRO A 101 20.18 5.37 18.87
C PRO A 101 19.35 5.89 17.69
N ARG A 102 19.92 6.86 16.96
CA ARG A 102 19.32 7.54 15.80
C ARG A 102 18.75 6.58 14.74
N LYS A 103 19.19 5.32 14.72
CA LYS A 103 18.73 4.26 13.82
C LYS A 103 17.48 3.55 14.37
N LEU A 104 16.32 3.85 13.80
CA LEU A 104 15.01 3.27 14.13
C LEU A 104 14.81 1.85 13.60
N SER A 105 15.72 1.34 12.76
CA SER A 105 15.63 -0.03 12.20
C SER A 105 15.54 -1.14 13.25
N GLN A 106 16.02 -0.90 14.48
CA GLN A 106 15.85 -1.80 15.61
C GLN A 106 14.39 -1.97 16.06
N LEU A 107 13.48 -1.07 15.65
CA LEU A 107 12.06 -1.09 15.97
C LEU A 107 11.22 -1.72 14.84
N GLN A 108 11.81 -1.94 13.65
CA GLN A 108 11.16 -2.54 12.49
C GLN A 108 11.14 -4.08 12.61
N TRP A 109 10.20 -4.60 13.39
CA TRP A 109 10.04 -6.06 13.56
C TRP A 109 9.83 -6.76 12.21
N ASP A 110 9.16 -6.10 11.27
CA ASP A 110 8.86 -6.59 9.93
C ASP A 110 10.16 -6.82 9.12
N LYS A 111 11.13 -5.92 9.26
CA LYS A 111 12.46 -6.07 8.64
C LYS A 111 13.29 -7.13 9.35
N GLN A 112 13.16 -7.25 10.67
CA GLN A 112 13.88 -8.25 11.46
C GLN A 112 13.37 -9.67 11.18
N SER A 113 12.05 -9.87 11.09
CA SER A 113 11.44 -11.18 10.85
C SER A 113 11.72 -11.71 9.45
N GLN A 114 12.07 -10.84 8.50
CA GLN A 114 12.41 -11.16 7.12
C GLN A 114 13.93 -11.18 6.85
N GLY A 115 14.78 -11.10 7.89
CA GLY A 115 16.23 -11.22 7.73
C GLY A 115 16.87 -10.15 6.85
N ILE A 116 16.29 -8.94 6.79
CA ILE A 116 16.65 -7.92 5.79
C ILE A 116 18.13 -7.52 5.86
N SER A 117 18.73 -7.49 7.07
CA SER A 117 20.16 -7.19 7.20
C SER A 117 21.06 -8.22 6.50
N GLN A 118 20.65 -9.49 6.46
CA GLN A 118 21.36 -10.57 5.78
C GLN A 118 21.13 -10.48 4.28
N VAL A 119 19.89 -10.21 3.86
CA VAL A 119 19.50 -10.00 2.46
C VAL A 119 20.29 -8.86 1.82
N HIS A 120 20.43 -7.72 2.51
CA HIS A 120 21.25 -6.58 2.05
C HIS A 120 22.74 -6.90 1.87
N GLY A 121 23.23 -8.00 2.45
CA GLY A 121 24.56 -8.53 2.18
C GLY A 121 24.71 -9.16 0.80
N GLN A 122 23.59 -9.49 0.15
CA GLN A 122 23.53 -10.15 -1.16
C GLN A 122 23.08 -9.20 -2.27
N THR A 123 21.96 -8.52 -2.06
CA THR A 123 21.42 -7.50 -2.96
C THR A 123 20.61 -6.48 -2.18
N ARG A 124 20.55 -5.25 -2.68
CA ARG A 124 19.71 -4.15 -2.18
C ARG A 124 18.60 -3.81 -3.16
N GLY A 125 18.45 -4.53 -4.27
CA GLY A 125 17.53 -4.17 -5.35
C GLY A 125 18.16 -3.25 -6.38
N GLU A 126 19.49 -3.12 -6.40
CA GLU A 126 20.22 -2.30 -7.35
C GLU A 126 19.86 -2.60 -8.81
N GLY A 127 19.73 -1.55 -9.61
CA GLY A 127 19.40 -1.66 -11.03
C GLY A 127 17.92 -1.92 -11.32
N THR A 128 17.06 -1.97 -10.30
CA THR A 128 15.61 -2.07 -10.48
C THR A 128 14.90 -0.74 -10.31
N ARG A 129 13.70 -0.65 -10.86
CA ARG A 129 12.77 0.46 -10.72
C ARG A 129 11.44 -0.01 -10.13
N VAL A 130 10.96 0.68 -9.11
CA VAL A 130 9.68 0.41 -8.45
C VAL A 130 8.77 1.63 -8.52
N ALA A 131 7.61 1.47 -9.15
CA ALA A 131 6.55 2.49 -9.15
C ALA A 131 5.63 2.33 -7.93
N VAL A 132 5.29 3.44 -7.27
CA VAL A 132 4.35 3.47 -6.14
C VAL A 132 3.15 4.32 -6.52
N LEU A 133 2.02 3.67 -6.78
CA LEU A 133 0.74 4.31 -7.12
C LEU A 133 -0.01 4.61 -5.82
N ASP A 134 0.08 5.85 -5.35
CA ASP A 134 -0.43 6.22 -4.03
C ASP A 134 -0.75 7.73 -3.93
N SER A 135 -0.75 8.28 -2.73
CA SER A 135 -0.99 9.68 -2.37
C SER A 135 0.18 10.61 -2.66
N GLY A 136 1.33 10.07 -3.08
CA GLY A 136 2.57 10.80 -3.35
C GLY A 136 3.64 10.57 -2.29
N ALA A 137 4.87 11.02 -2.57
CA ALA A 137 6.00 10.92 -1.66
C ALA A 137 6.75 12.25 -1.55
N ILE A 138 7.23 12.61 -0.35
CA ILE A 138 8.02 13.83 -0.16
C ILE A 138 9.49 13.61 -0.58
N PRO A 139 10.04 14.42 -1.50
CA PRO A 139 11.36 14.16 -2.10
C PRO A 139 12.54 14.48 -1.18
N HIS A 140 12.32 15.24 -0.11
CA HIS A 140 13.37 15.66 0.84
C HIS A 140 13.40 14.82 2.12
N HIS A 141 12.62 13.73 2.21
CA HIS A 141 12.74 12.81 3.34
C HIS A 141 14.17 12.21 3.37
N PRO A 142 14.88 12.23 4.51
CA PRO A 142 16.26 11.74 4.60
C PRO A 142 16.45 10.33 4.02
N ASP A 143 15.48 9.44 4.30
CA ASP A 143 15.51 8.05 3.85
C ASP A 143 14.95 7.81 2.44
N LEU A 144 14.39 8.82 1.75
CA LEU A 144 13.84 8.64 0.40
C LEU A 144 14.57 9.45 -0.67
N LYS A 145 15.19 10.57 -0.32
CA LYS A 145 15.80 11.53 -1.25
C LYS A 145 16.82 10.93 -2.23
N ASN A 146 17.42 9.79 -1.88
CA ASN A 146 18.42 9.11 -2.70
C ASN A 146 17.80 8.06 -3.64
N ALA A 147 16.67 7.45 -3.24
CA ALA A 147 15.97 6.44 -4.01
C ALA A 147 14.90 7.03 -4.95
N LEU A 148 14.27 8.14 -4.54
CA LEU A 148 13.16 8.73 -5.28
C LEU A 148 13.61 9.47 -6.55
N ASN A 149 13.25 8.96 -7.71
CA ASN A 149 13.43 9.62 -8.99
C ASN A 149 12.31 10.64 -9.23
N THR A 150 12.63 11.93 -9.03
CA THR A 150 11.68 13.03 -9.20
C THR A 150 11.39 13.37 -10.67
N ASP A 151 12.23 12.94 -11.61
CA ASP A 151 12.06 13.21 -13.04
C ASP A 151 11.01 12.30 -13.67
N LEU A 152 10.92 11.04 -13.20
CA LEU A 152 9.90 10.08 -13.62
C LEU A 152 8.62 10.15 -12.78
N SER A 153 8.70 10.67 -11.55
CA SER A 153 7.55 10.79 -10.66
C SER A 153 6.54 11.80 -11.18
N ARG A 154 5.24 11.47 -11.09
CA ARG A 154 4.18 12.26 -11.72
C ARG A 154 2.84 12.20 -10.97
N ASN A 155 2.01 13.21 -11.19
CA ASN A 155 0.62 13.28 -10.77
C ASN A 155 -0.35 12.96 -11.92
N PHE A 156 -1.36 12.14 -11.61
CA PHE A 156 -2.41 11.71 -12.55
C PHE A 156 -3.77 12.35 -12.27
N THR A 157 -3.94 13.05 -11.15
CA THR A 157 -5.26 13.52 -10.68
C THR A 157 -5.83 14.74 -11.41
N GLY A 158 -5.02 15.42 -12.23
CA GLY A 158 -5.45 16.62 -12.97
C GLY A 158 -5.65 17.88 -12.10
N ASP A 159 -5.28 17.85 -10.81
CA ASP A 159 -5.41 18.98 -9.89
C ASP A 159 -4.39 20.12 -10.10
N GLY A 160 -3.49 19.95 -11.07
CA GLY A 160 -2.42 20.92 -11.40
C GLY A 160 -1.21 20.87 -10.47
N GLY A 161 -1.19 19.97 -9.47
CA GLY A 161 -0.04 19.71 -8.62
C GLY A 161 0.96 18.74 -9.24
N ASP A 162 2.08 18.52 -8.54
CA ASP A 162 3.08 17.51 -8.86
C ASP A 162 2.83 16.20 -8.09
N PHE A 163 3.80 15.28 -8.14
CA PHE A 163 3.74 13.97 -7.48
C PHE A 163 3.78 14.03 -5.94
N THR A 164 4.07 15.20 -5.37
CA THR A 164 4.18 15.35 -3.91
C THR A 164 2.80 15.23 -3.26
N PRO A 165 2.73 14.73 -2.02
CA PRO A 165 1.46 14.51 -1.35
C PRO A 165 0.78 15.82 -0.99
N TRP A 166 -0.52 15.88 -1.25
CA TRP A 166 -1.37 17.03 -0.94
C TRP A 166 -2.16 16.88 0.35
N TYR A 167 -2.48 15.64 0.75
CA TYR A 167 -3.48 15.37 1.80
C TYR A 167 -2.93 14.54 2.97
N ASN A 168 -2.18 13.47 2.70
CA ASN A 168 -1.65 12.59 3.72
C ASN A 168 -0.31 11.96 3.32
N GLU A 169 0.27 11.25 4.27
CA GLU A 169 1.60 10.65 4.29
C GLU A 169 1.64 9.16 3.92
N HIS A 170 0.53 8.55 3.53
CA HIS A 170 0.42 7.13 3.22
C HIS A 170 1.42 6.66 2.15
N GLY A 171 1.54 7.39 1.04
CA GLY A 171 2.46 7.05 -0.05
C GLY A 171 3.93 7.23 0.34
N THR A 172 4.21 8.19 1.23
CA THR A 172 5.54 8.33 1.84
C THR A 172 5.84 7.13 2.73
N HIS A 173 4.88 6.64 3.52
CA HIS A 173 5.05 5.44 4.37
C HIS A 173 5.31 4.19 3.55
N VAL A 174 4.52 3.97 2.50
CA VAL A 174 4.69 2.87 1.54
C VAL A 174 6.07 2.94 0.87
N ALA A 175 6.50 4.12 0.42
CA ALA A 175 7.83 4.30 -0.18
C ALA A 175 8.97 3.93 0.77
N GLY A 176 8.89 4.29 2.05
CA GLY A 176 9.89 3.95 3.05
C GLY A 176 9.99 2.45 3.36
N ILE A 177 8.87 1.72 3.29
CA ILE A 177 8.87 0.26 3.46
C ILE A 177 9.69 -0.39 2.35
N ILE A 178 9.56 0.13 1.13
CA ILE A 178 10.27 -0.38 -0.05
C ILE A 178 11.74 0.03 0.01
N ALA A 179 12.06 1.33 0.04
CA ALA A 179 13.41 1.81 -0.24
C ALA A 179 13.96 2.84 0.77
N GLY A 180 13.55 2.80 2.04
CA GLY A 180 14.20 3.58 3.09
C GLY A 180 15.72 3.35 3.12
N ASP A 181 16.52 4.43 3.10
CA ASP A 181 17.97 4.42 2.98
C ASP A 181 18.67 3.63 4.12
N ASP A 182 19.40 2.54 3.76
CA ASP A 182 20.14 1.71 4.71
C ASP A 182 21.55 2.20 5.02
N THR A 183 22.01 3.26 4.32
CA THR A 183 23.39 3.77 4.37
C THR A 183 23.60 4.90 5.35
N ASN A 184 22.52 5.49 5.86
CA ASN A 184 22.59 6.55 6.84
C ASN A 184 22.60 6.00 8.29
N ASP A 185 22.95 6.86 9.23
CA ASP A 185 23.04 6.52 10.67
C ASP A 185 21.74 6.85 11.43
N GLU A 186 20.66 7.20 10.72
CA GLU A 186 19.38 7.62 11.28
C GLU A 186 18.20 6.82 10.71
N GLY A 187 16.97 7.11 11.13
CA GLY A 187 15.79 6.64 10.42
C GLY A 187 15.54 5.13 10.32
N VAL A 188 14.73 4.76 9.32
CA VAL A 188 14.28 3.40 9.04
C VAL A 188 15.00 2.85 7.82
N VAL A 189 14.96 1.52 7.64
CA VAL A 189 15.49 0.87 6.44
C VAL A 189 14.35 0.25 5.62
N GLY A 190 14.47 0.36 4.31
CA GLY A 190 13.62 -0.31 3.34
C GLY A 190 14.03 -1.75 3.14
N THR A 191 13.14 -2.53 2.54
CA THR A 191 13.41 -3.91 2.15
C THR A 191 14.38 -3.97 0.96
N ALA A 192 14.22 -3.08 -0.03
CA ALA A 192 15.05 -2.94 -1.24
C ALA A 192 15.61 -1.49 -1.38
N PRO A 193 16.54 -1.06 -0.50
CA PRO A 193 17.03 0.32 -0.45
C PRO A 193 17.84 0.78 -1.68
N GLY A 194 18.26 -0.14 -2.53
CA GLY A 194 19.01 0.13 -3.76
C GLY A 194 18.15 0.30 -5.02
N THR A 195 16.83 0.13 -4.91
CA THR A 195 15.91 0.33 -6.04
C THR A 195 15.67 1.82 -6.32
N GLU A 196 15.38 2.17 -7.57
CA GLU A 196 14.89 3.48 -7.96
C GLU A 196 13.37 3.56 -7.73
N LEU A 197 12.91 4.45 -6.85
CA LEU A 197 11.50 4.69 -6.60
C LEU A 197 10.92 5.73 -7.55
N VAL A 198 9.71 5.48 -8.05
CA VAL A 198 8.92 6.44 -8.82
C VAL A 198 7.56 6.64 -8.15
N ALA A 199 7.29 7.84 -7.65
CA ALA A 199 6.01 8.18 -7.03
C ALA A 199 4.98 8.57 -8.10
N LEU A 200 3.91 7.80 -8.21
CA LEU A 200 2.78 8.06 -9.11
C LEU A 200 1.57 8.46 -8.27
N ARG A 201 1.32 9.77 -8.16
CA ARG A 201 0.22 10.29 -7.33
C ARG A 201 -1.12 10.11 -8.04
N VAL A 202 -2.01 9.34 -7.44
CA VAL A 202 -3.37 9.05 -7.93
C VAL A 202 -4.47 9.56 -7.01
N PHE A 203 -4.13 10.00 -5.79
CA PHE A 203 -5.10 10.60 -4.85
C PHE A 203 -5.12 12.14 -4.90
N ILE A 204 -6.35 12.67 -4.84
CA ILE A 204 -6.69 14.07 -4.64
C ILE A 204 -7.54 14.17 -3.37
N GLY A 205 -6.93 14.64 -2.27
CA GLY A 205 -7.58 14.53 -0.97
C GLY A 205 -7.75 13.05 -0.57
N PRO A 206 -8.91 12.65 -0.03
CA PRO A 206 -9.22 11.25 0.23
C PRO A 206 -9.70 10.49 -1.01
N PHE A 207 -9.75 11.11 -2.20
CA PHE A 207 -10.38 10.52 -3.38
C PHE A 207 -9.37 10.07 -4.42
N ALA A 208 -9.69 9.02 -5.18
CA ALA A 208 -8.98 8.64 -6.40
C ALA A 208 -9.98 8.10 -7.43
N PHE A 209 -9.70 8.30 -8.71
CA PHE A 209 -10.48 7.68 -9.78
C PHE A 209 -9.76 6.46 -10.32
N PHE A 210 -10.50 5.41 -10.65
CA PHE A 210 -9.91 4.23 -11.30
C PHE A 210 -9.27 4.56 -12.65
N GLY A 211 -9.82 5.52 -13.41
CA GLY A 211 -9.16 6.02 -14.61
C GLY A 211 -7.79 6.65 -14.35
N ASP A 212 -7.56 7.30 -13.21
CA ASP A 212 -6.23 7.83 -12.84
C ASP A 212 -5.27 6.70 -12.48
N ILE A 213 -5.78 5.67 -11.79
CA ILE A 213 -5.01 4.49 -11.42
C ILE A 213 -4.62 3.70 -12.67
N ILE A 214 -5.53 3.46 -13.61
CA ILE A 214 -5.25 2.78 -14.88
C ILE A 214 -4.22 3.58 -15.69
N ALA A 215 -4.31 4.91 -15.72
CA ALA A 215 -3.31 5.74 -16.38
C ALA A 215 -1.93 5.61 -15.71
N ALA A 216 -1.87 5.58 -14.37
CA ALA A 216 -0.63 5.37 -13.63
C ALA A 216 -0.06 3.95 -13.81
N MET A 217 -0.90 2.92 -13.88
CA MET A 217 -0.50 1.54 -14.17
C MET A 217 0.10 1.44 -15.58
N THR A 218 -0.53 2.13 -16.55
CA THR A 218 -0.03 2.19 -17.93
C THR A 218 1.34 2.85 -17.97
N TYR A 219 1.48 3.99 -17.29
CA TYR A 219 2.74 4.71 -17.21
C TYR A 219 3.84 3.91 -16.50
N ALA A 220 3.52 3.13 -15.46
CA ALA A 220 4.47 2.24 -14.81
C ALA A 220 5.08 1.22 -15.79
N GLY A 221 4.26 0.71 -16.72
CA GLY A 221 4.70 -0.10 -17.85
C GLY A 221 5.47 0.70 -18.91
N ASP A 222 5.03 1.90 -19.26
CA ASP A 222 5.71 2.77 -20.25
C ASP A 222 7.14 3.13 -19.82
N ILE A 223 7.37 3.26 -18.51
CA ILE A 223 8.71 3.51 -17.94
C ILE A 223 9.44 2.22 -17.59
N GLU A 224 8.96 1.05 -18.01
CA GLU A 224 9.58 -0.25 -17.76
C GLU A 224 9.94 -0.43 -16.28
N SER A 225 9.03 -0.07 -15.36
CA SER A 225 9.24 -0.37 -13.94
C SER A 225 9.28 -1.89 -13.80
N ASP A 226 10.17 -2.42 -12.97
CA ASP A 226 10.21 -3.86 -12.71
C ASP A 226 8.96 -4.31 -11.92
N VAL A 227 8.51 -3.46 -11.00
CA VAL A 227 7.37 -3.74 -10.13
C VAL A 227 6.59 -2.45 -9.86
N ALA A 228 5.27 -2.55 -9.78
CA ALA A 228 4.37 -1.46 -9.43
C ALA A 228 3.51 -1.84 -8.22
N ASN A 229 3.61 -1.05 -7.14
CA ASN A 229 2.86 -1.24 -5.91
C ASN A 229 1.59 -0.38 -5.90
N MET A 230 0.47 -1.03 -5.60
CA MET A 230 -0.84 -0.43 -5.39
C MET A 230 -1.32 -0.76 -3.98
N SER A 231 -0.94 0.07 -3.01
CA SER A 231 -1.40 -0.02 -1.61
C SER A 231 -2.80 0.58 -1.43
N LEU A 232 -3.68 0.32 -2.39
CA LEU A 232 -5.02 0.89 -2.55
C LEU A 232 -5.97 -0.18 -3.09
N GLY A 233 -7.27 0.08 -2.97
CA GLY A 233 -8.31 -0.78 -3.49
C GLY A 233 -9.66 -0.38 -2.93
N THR A 234 -10.74 -0.91 -3.48
CA THR A 234 -12.08 -0.68 -2.96
C THR A 234 -12.84 -1.99 -2.80
N TYR A 235 -13.53 -2.08 -1.67
CA TYR A 235 -14.46 -3.14 -1.34
C TYR A 235 -15.56 -2.55 -0.44
N PRO A 236 -16.82 -3.00 -0.55
CA PRO A 236 -17.37 -3.86 -1.59
C PRO A 236 -17.76 -3.04 -2.84
N MET A 237 -17.44 -3.53 -4.04
CA MET A 237 -18.07 -3.07 -5.29
C MET A 237 -19.10 -4.10 -5.77
N PRO A 238 -20.27 -3.71 -6.26
CA PRO A 238 -21.25 -4.67 -6.78
C PRO A 238 -20.68 -5.42 -7.98
N ASP A 239 -20.87 -6.73 -8.06
CA ASP A 239 -20.50 -7.58 -9.19
C ASP A 239 -21.53 -7.44 -10.33
N ASP A 240 -21.64 -6.23 -10.87
CA ASP A 240 -22.49 -5.88 -12.00
C ASP A 240 -21.68 -5.64 -13.29
N GLU A 241 -22.37 -5.34 -14.39
CA GLU A 241 -21.73 -5.10 -15.70
C GLU A 241 -20.70 -3.97 -15.64
N SER A 242 -20.95 -2.91 -14.86
CA SER A 242 -20.06 -1.75 -14.77
C SER A 242 -18.76 -2.11 -14.04
N THR A 243 -18.84 -2.81 -12.91
CA THR A 243 -17.65 -3.24 -12.17
C THR A 243 -16.86 -4.27 -12.96
N ARG A 244 -17.53 -5.18 -13.67
CA ARG A 244 -16.86 -6.16 -14.56
C ARG A 244 -16.15 -5.50 -15.74
N ASP A 245 -16.70 -4.41 -16.30
CA ASP A 245 -16.02 -3.65 -17.36
C ASP A 245 -14.82 -2.85 -16.83
N LEU A 246 -14.90 -2.34 -15.60
CA LEU A 246 -13.75 -1.78 -14.90
C LEU A 246 -12.67 -2.85 -14.69
N LYS A 247 -13.03 -4.05 -14.19
CA LYS A 247 -12.11 -5.18 -14.02
C LYS A 247 -11.38 -5.50 -15.33
N LYS A 248 -12.10 -5.63 -16.45
CA LYS A 248 -11.48 -5.85 -17.77
C LYS A 248 -10.51 -4.74 -18.19
N SER A 249 -10.78 -3.50 -17.78
CA SER A 249 -9.89 -2.36 -18.07
C SER A 249 -8.60 -2.45 -17.24
N ILE A 250 -8.71 -2.86 -15.97
CA ILE A 250 -7.57 -3.13 -15.08
C ILE A 250 -6.75 -4.32 -15.61
N GLU A 251 -7.39 -5.42 -15.97
CA GLU A 251 -6.73 -6.61 -16.55
C GLU A 251 -5.98 -6.25 -17.84
N ARG A 252 -6.58 -5.44 -18.71
CA ARG A 252 -5.93 -4.99 -19.95
C ARG A 252 -4.65 -4.21 -19.70
N VAL A 253 -4.64 -3.30 -18.71
CA VAL A 253 -3.43 -2.56 -18.36
C VAL A 253 -2.43 -3.43 -17.60
N ALA A 254 -2.88 -4.38 -16.77
CA ALA A 254 -2.01 -5.36 -16.12
C ALA A 254 -1.29 -6.24 -17.15
N ASP A 255 -2.00 -6.75 -18.16
CA ASP A 255 -1.43 -7.49 -19.29
C ASP A 255 -0.40 -6.66 -20.06
N TYR A 256 -0.73 -5.39 -20.32
CA TYR A 256 0.19 -4.48 -20.99
C TYR A 256 1.46 -4.27 -20.16
N ALA A 257 1.32 -3.94 -18.88
CA ALA A 257 2.46 -3.72 -18.00
C ALA A 257 3.33 -4.97 -17.87
N ALA A 258 2.71 -6.15 -17.73
CA ALA A 258 3.43 -7.43 -17.75
C ALA A 258 4.21 -7.63 -19.07
N SER A 259 3.63 -7.24 -20.21
CA SER A 259 4.32 -7.27 -21.51
C SER A 259 5.50 -6.28 -21.61
N GLN A 260 5.52 -5.24 -20.78
CA GLN A 260 6.64 -4.30 -20.64
C GLN A 260 7.63 -4.72 -19.53
N GLY A 261 7.41 -5.86 -18.87
CA GLY A 261 8.30 -6.35 -17.81
C GLY A 261 7.94 -5.88 -16.39
N THR A 262 6.75 -5.30 -16.19
CA THR A 262 6.28 -4.81 -14.89
C THR A 262 5.35 -5.80 -14.20
N LEU A 263 5.70 -6.23 -12.98
CA LEU A 263 4.80 -6.97 -12.09
C LEU A 263 3.89 -6.01 -11.31
N MET A 264 2.57 -6.25 -11.31
CA MET A 264 1.57 -5.47 -10.56
C MET A 264 1.29 -6.14 -9.21
N VAL A 265 1.43 -5.41 -8.11
CA VAL A 265 1.19 -5.90 -6.73
C VAL A 265 0.16 -5.00 -6.04
N ALA A 266 -0.89 -5.58 -5.45
CA ALA A 266 -1.96 -4.85 -4.80
C ALA A 266 -2.28 -5.37 -3.39
N ALA A 267 -2.70 -4.46 -2.52
CA ALA A 267 -3.22 -4.78 -1.20
C ALA A 267 -4.58 -5.49 -1.28
N ALA A 268 -4.81 -6.55 -0.49
CA ALA A 268 -6.06 -7.30 -0.51
C ALA A 268 -7.29 -6.57 0.08
N GLY A 269 -7.06 -5.48 0.84
CA GLY A 269 -8.11 -4.75 1.55
C GLY A 269 -8.19 -5.07 3.05
N ASN A 270 -8.95 -4.26 3.79
CA ASN A 270 -8.89 -4.20 5.26
C ASN A 270 -10.28 -4.36 5.94
N ASP A 271 -11.20 -5.09 5.30
CA ASP A 271 -12.58 -5.27 5.78
C ASP A 271 -12.81 -6.59 6.53
N GLY A 272 -11.77 -7.40 6.72
CA GLY A 272 -11.84 -8.69 7.41
C GLY A 272 -12.78 -9.69 6.71
N THR A 273 -12.90 -9.61 5.39
CA THR A 273 -13.91 -10.36 4.63
C THR A 273 -13.31 -11.50 3.79
N ASN A 274 -14.08 -12.59 3.63
CA ASN A 274 -13.76 -13.71 2.74
C ASN A 274 -14.18 -13.40 1.29
N LEU A 275 -13.23 -13.02 0.45
CA LEU A 275 -13.42 -12.71 -0.97
C LEU A 275 -13.85 -13.96 -1.78
N ASP A 276 -13.47 -15.18 -1.38
CA ASP A 276 -13.92 -16.40 -2.07
C ASP A 276 -15.45 -16.61 -2.02
N THR A 277 -16.13 -15.95 -1.08
CA THR A 277 -17.55 -16.20 -0.77
C THR A 277 -18.37 -14.93 -0.52
N ASP A 278 -17.86 -13.77 -0.93
CA ASP A 278 -18.51 -12.48 -0.74
C ASP A 278 -19.71 -12.26 -1.71
N GLY A 279 -19.84 -13.13 -2.72
CA GLY A 279 -21.07 -13.33 -3.47
C GLY A 279 -21.15 -12.42 -4.70
N ASP A 280 -22.03 -11.41 -4.64
CA ASP A 280 -22.28 -10.47 -5.74
C ASP A 280 -21.44 -9.19 -5.59
N VAL A 281 -20.22 -9.28 -5.07
CA VAL A 281 -19.30 -8.15 -4.93
C VAL A 281 -17.88 -8.51 -5.39
N LEU A 282 -17.06 -7.49 -5.63
CA LEU A 282 -15.66 -7.61 -6.03
C LEU A 282 -14.80 -6.59 -5.26
N SER A 283 -13.57 -6.97 -4.94
CA SER A 283 -12.48 -6.13 -4.49
C SER A 283 -11.50 -5.88 -5.65
N LEU A 284 -11.38 -4.63 -6.09
CA LEU A 284 -10.43 -4.24 -7.14
C LEU A 284 -9.41 -3.23 -6.60
N PRO A 285 -8.16 -3.25 -7.09
CA PRO A 285 -7.66 -4.02 -8.23
C PRO A 285 -7.17 -5.44 -7.90
N ASN A 286 -7.13 -5.86 -6.64
CA ASN A 286 -6.43 -7.08 -6.22
C ASN A 286 -7.04 -8.39 -6.79
N GLU A 287 -8.34 -8.44 -7.10
CA GLU A 287 -8.96 -9.60 -7.75
C GLU A 287 -8.90 -9.57 -9.29
N ALA A 288 -8.23 -8.59 -9.90
CA ALA A 288 -7.98 -8.58 -11.34
C ALA A 288 -6.89 -9.60 -11.71
N GLU A 289 -7.04 -10.27 -12.85
CA GLU A 289 -5.99 -11.15 -13.38
C GLU A 289 -4.69 -10.38 -13.61
N ASN A 290 -3.54 -11.05 -13.44
CA ASN A 290 -2.19 -10.47 -13.53
C ASN A 290 -1.88 -9.35 -12.53
N VAL A 291 -2.72 -9.18 -11.51
CA VAL A 291 -2.38 -8.43 -10.28
C VAL A 291 -2.11 -9.44 -9.17
N MET A 292 -1.02 -9.24 -8.43
CA MET A 292 -0.65 -10.07 -7.28
C MET A 292 -1.28 -9.49 -6.00
N SER A 293 -2.15 -10.26 -5.35
CA SER A 293 -2.94 -9.88 -4.19
C SER A 293 -2.24 -10.26 -2.87
N VAL A 294 -2.07 -9.28 -1.98
CA VAL A 294 -1.27 -9.43 -0.76
C VAL A 294 -2.10 -9.26 0.51
N GLY A 295 -2.17 -10.33 1.31
CA GLY A 295 -2.75 -10.34 2.66
C GLY A 295 -1.77 -9.83 3.74
N ALA A 296 -2.31 -9.39 4.88
CA ALA A 296 -1.52 -8.83 5.98
C ALA A 296 -1.41 -9.77 7.18
N THR A 297 -0.20 -9.88 7.72
CA THR A 297 0.09 -10.48 9.03
C THR A 297 0.77 -9.49 9.97
N GLY A 298 0.79 -9.80 11.26
CA GLY A 298 1.60 -9.06 12.21
C GLY A 298 1.64 -9.71 13.58
N PRO A 299 2.58 -9.30 14.44
CA PRO A 299 2.69 -9.83 15.80
C PRO A 299 1.51 -9.41 16.66
N VAL A 300 1.21 -10.19 17.69
CA VAL A 300 0.31 -9.77 18.78
C VAL A 300 1.18 -9.56 20.03
N GLY A 301 1.36 -8.32 20.45
CA GLY A 301 2.14 -7.99 21.65
C GLY A 301 3.66 -8.00 21.45
N TYR A 302 4.16 -7.56 20.30
CA TYR A 302 5.56 -7.19 20.13
C TYR A 302 5.96 -6.13 21.17
N ARG A 303 7.03 -6.42 21.93
CA ARG A 303 7.44 -5.71 23.16
C ARG A 303 6.49 -5.82 24.37
N TRP A 304 5.46 -6.68 24.33
CA TRP A 304 4.61 -6.99 25.49
C TRP A 304 5.17 -8.17 26.29
N ASP A 305 4.98 -8.14 27.61
CA ASP A 305 5.47 -9.15 28.53
C ASP A 305 4.73 -10.50 28.43
N ASP A 306 5.51 -11.54 28.14
CA ASP A 306 5.36 -12.95 28.53
C ASP A 306 4.18 -13.19 29.49
N LYS A 307 3.02 -13.59 28.95
CA LYS A 307 1.81 -13.91 29.72
C LYS A 307 2.00 -15.08 30.72
N GLY A 308 3.17 -15.72 30.78
CA GLY A 308 3.46 -16.79 31.73
C GLY A 308 3.81 -16.34 33.15
N ASN A 309 4.28 -15.10 33.35
CA ASN A 309 5.09 -14.80 34.55
C ASN A 309 4.61 -13.63 35.42
N GLY A 310 3.61 -12.86 34.97
CA GLY A 310 3.06 -11.72 35.73
C GLY A 310 4.10 -10.67 36.15
N LYS A 311 5.22 -10.57 35.42
CA LYS A 311 6.29 -9.61 35.70
C LYS A 311 6.52 -8.74 34.48
N PHE A 312 6.38 -7.44 34.69
CA PHE A 312 6.84 -6.44 33.74
C PHE A 312 8.36 -6.57 33.51
N VAL A 313 8.81 -6.99 32.34
CA VAL A 313 10.24 -7.04 31.99
C VAL A 313 10.65 -5.66 31.49
N ARG A 314 11.13 -4.84 32.43
CA ARG A 314 11.76 -3.53 32.16
C ARG A 314 13.05 -3.59 31.32
N ASN A 315 13.40 -4.74 30.75
CA ASN A 315 14.60 -4.88 29.93
C ASN A 315 14.24 -4.84 28.45
N TYR A 316 14.08 -3.63 27.93
CA TYR A 316 13.73 -3.34 26.54
C TYR A 316 14.65 -4.00 25.51
N ARG A 317 15.89 -4.36 25.88
CA ARG A 317 16.80 -5.13 25.02
C ARG A 317 16.43 -6.61 24.88
N ALA A 318 15.76 -7.19 25.87
CA ALA A 318 15.27 -8.57 25.81
C ALA A 318 13.95 -8.69 25.01
N ALA A 319 13.20 -7.58 24.87
CA ALA A 319 11.95 -7.50 24.12
C ALA A 319 12.15 -7.63 22.60
N PHE A 320 13.33 -7.27 22.07
CA PHE A 320 13.67 -7.46 20.65
C PHE A 320 13.85 -8.94 20.27
N ASN A 321 14.01 -9.84 21.26
CA ASN A 321 14.33 -11.26 21.03
C ASN A 321 13.14 -12.20 21.33
N LYS A 322 11.94 -11.65 21.52
CA LYS A 322 10.74 -12.41 21.89
C LYS A 322 9.53 -11.98 21.07
N LEU A 323 9.58 -12.27 19.77
CA LEU A 323 8.36 -12.63 19.07
C LEU A 323 8.02 -14.04 19.59
N ASP A 324 7.10 -14.17 20.55
CA ASP A 324 6.78 -15.46 21.16
C ASP A 324 6.25 -16.46 20.10
N GLU A 325 5.70 -15.95 18.99
CA GLU A 325 5.31 -16.68 17.78
C GLU A 325 5.79 -15.91 16.53
N ALA A 326 6.01 -16.61 15.42
CA ALA A 326 6.32 -15.95 14.16
C ALA A 326 5.17 -14.97 13.83
N PRO A 327 5.44 -13.75 13.34
CA PRO A 327 4.40 -12.74 13.08
C PRO A 327 3.62 -13.05 11.78
N THR A 328 3.26 -14.32 11.61
CA THR A 328 2.47 -14.89 10.52
C THR A 328 1.00 -15.00 10.91
N ASP A 329 0.61 -14.56 12.11
CA ASP A 329 -0.79 -14.48 12.47
C ASP A 329 -1.51 -13.49 11.54
N PRO A 330 -2.61 -13.92 10.90
CA PRO A 330 -3.39 -13.02 10.05
C PRO A 330 -3.89 -11.83 10.85
N ALA A 331 -3.70 -10.63 10.30
CA ALA A 331 -4.24 -9.42 10.90
C ALA A 331 -5.78 -9.48 10.88
N PRO A 332 -6.48 -9.08 11.96
CA PRO A 332 -7.93 -9.24 12.06
C PRO A 332 -8.71 -8.45 10.99
N TYR A 333 -8.08 -7.43 10.40
CA TYR A 333 -8.65 -6.63 9.33
C TYR A 333 -8.38 -7.19 7.93
N THR A 334 -7.43 -8.12 7.73
CA THR A 334 -7.06 -8.53 6.37
C THR A 334 -8.25 -9.18 5.68
N ASN A 335 -8.57 -8.72 4.47
CA ASN A 335 -9.37 -9.54 3.56
C ASN A 335 -8.61 -10.84 3.27
N TYR A 336 -9.36 -11.89 2.98
CA TYR A 336 -8.86 -13.26 2.87
C TYR A 336 -9.67 -14.06 1.85
N GLY A 337 -9.12 -15.17 1.39
CA GLY A 337 -9.70 -16.06 0.38
C GLY A 337 -8.55 -16.86 -0.25
N SER A 338 -8.66 -18.18 -0.30
CA SER A 338 -7.60 -19.02 -0.87
C SER A 338 -7.47 -18.88 -2.39
N GLU A 339 -8.51 -18.38 -3.07
CA GLU A 339 -8.45 -18.08 -4.50
C GLU A 339 -8.16 -16.60 -4.77
N ALA A 340 -8.30 -15.74 -3.73
CA ALA A 340 -8.17 -14.29 -3.84
C ALA A 340 -6.86 -13.72 -3.29
N ILE A 341 -6.13 -14.48 -2.47
CA ILE A 341 -4.84 -14.08 -1.90
C ILE A 341 -3.74 -14.94 -2.52
N ASP A 342 -2.72 -14.31 -3.08
CA ASP A 342 -1.57 -15.03 -3.66
C ASP A 342 -0.53 -15.34 -2.59
N VAL A 343 -0.16 -14.33 -1.79
CA VAL A 343 0.76 -14.45 -0.66
C VAL A 343 0.34 -13.53 0.48
N SER A 344 0.90 -13.76 1.66
CA SER A 344 0.81 -12.81 2.78
C SER A 344 2.17 -12.22 3.13
N ALA A 345 2.18 -11.02 3.70
CA ALA A 345 3.40 -10.37 4.15
C ALA A 345 3.16 -9.52 5.42
N PRO A 346 4.24 -9.07 6.10
CA PRO A 346 4.15 -8.19 7.25
C PRO A 346 3.40 -6.88 6.95
N GLY A 347 2.18 -6.75 7.45
CA GLY A 347 1.33 -5.56 7.30
C GLY A 347 0.97 -4.89 8.63
N GLY A 348 1.41 -5.47 9.75
CA GLY A 348 1.05 -5.00 11.09
C GLY A 348 -0.14 -5.73 11.67
N ASN A 349 -0.29 -5.60 12.98
CA ASN A 349 -1.49 -5.94 13.70
C ASN A 349 -1.76 -4.81 14.70
N TYR A 350 -2.91 -4.84 15.36
CA TYR A 350 -3.13 -4.01 16.53
C TYR A 350 -4.12 -4.69 17.47
N ASP A 351 -3.77 -4.79 18.75
CA ASP A 351 -4.70 -5.25 19.76
C ASP A 351 -5.79 -4.19 19.99
N THR A 352 -7.00 -4.45 19.46
CA THR A 352 -8.17 -3.58 19.68
C THR A 352 -8.55 -3.43 21.15
N GLU A 353 -8.23 -4.41 22.01
CA GLU A 353 -8.51 -4.39 23.44
C GLU A 353 -7.47 -3.56 24.22
N ALA A 354 -6.29 -3.32 23.64
CA ALA A 354 -5.24 -2.47 24.21
C ALA A 354 -5.45 -0.97 23.91
N LYS A 355 -6.36 -0.60 22.99
CA LYS A 355 -6.67 0.80 22.69
C LYS A 355 -7.26 1.51 23.92
N GLY A 356 -6.48 2.43 24.50
CA GLY A 356 -6.83 3.19 25.71
C GLY A 356 -6.16 2.71 27.00
N GLY A 357 -5.27 1.71 26.93
CA GLY A 357 -4.35 1.32 28.01
C GLY A 357 -2.98 1.99 27.91
N ASP A 358 -2.22 1.99 29.02
CA ASP A 358 -0.85 2.52 29.09
C ASP A 358 0.15 1.60 28.35
N GLY A 359 0.24 1.73 27.02
CA GLY A 359 1.50 1.61 26.28
C GLY A 359 1.69 0.44 25.29
N ASN A 360 2.44 0.75 24.22
CA ASN A 360 3.19 -0.13 23.30
C ASN A 360 2.45 -0.94 22.22
N TRP A 361 1.13 -0.83 22.09
CA TRP A 361 0.39 -1.53 21.02
C TRP A 361 0.83 -1.09 19.60
N GLN A 362 1.36 0.12 19.45
CA GLN A 362 1.85 0.64 18.17
C GLN A 362 3.05 -0.15 17.63
N TYR A 363 3.80 -0.84 18.50
CA TYR A 363 4.94 -1.65 18.07
C TYR A 363 4.50 -2.90 17.30
N ASP A 364 3.21 -3.28 17.37
CA ASP A 364 2.64 -4.34 16.51
C ASP A 364 2.41 -3.87 15.07
N MET A 365 2.48 -2.56 14.81
CA MET A 365 2.31 -1.96 13.49
C MET A 365 3.66 -1.86 12.76
N VAL A 366 3.63 -1.41 11.50
CA VAL A 366 4.83 -1.22 10.67
C VAL A 366 5.33 0.22 10.80
N LEU A 367 6.59 0.37 11.23
CA LEU A 367 7.29 1.66 11.29
C LEU A 367 7.91 2.01 9.93
N SER A 368 7.61 3.20 9.42
CA SER A 368 8.20 3.70 8.18
C SER A 368 8.22 5.24 8.16
N THR A 369 8.69 5.80 7.05
CA THR A 369 8.80 7.23 6.78
C THR A 369 7.41 7.89 6.70
N VAL A 370 7.22 9.03 7.34
CA VAL A 370 6.02 9.87 7.22
C VAL A 370 6.44 11.33 7.11
N PHE A 371 5.49 12.25 7.20
CA PHE A 371 5.79 13.66 7.37
C PHE A 371 4.69 14.34 8.17
N GLU A 372 5.05 15.46 8.78
CA GLU A 372 4.12 16.39 9.40
C GLU A 372 4.00 17.66 8.55
N TRP A 373 2.88 18.37 8.70
CA TRP A 373 2.73 19.70 8.11
C TRP A 373 3.26 20.76 9.08
N GLY A 374 4.27 21.51 8.65
CA GLY A 374 4.75 22.69 9.35
C GLY A 374 3.73 23.83 9.33
N ASP A 375 3.88 24.77 10.27
CA ASP A 375 3.01 25.96 10.39
C ASP A 375 2.97 26.82 9.11
N ASP A 376 4.00 26.72 8.27
CA ASP A 376 4.13 27.43 6.98
C ASP A 376 3.60 26.62 5.78
N GLY A 377 3.02 25.45 6.01
CA GLY A 377 2.54 24.53 4.98
C GLY A 377 3.64 23.71 4.30
N SER A 378 4.88 23.76 4.78
CA SER A 378 5.93 22.84 4.35
C SER A 378 5.71 21.44 4.95
N THR A 379 6.25 20.41 4.30
CA THR A 379 6.29 19.07 4.88
C THR A 379 7.61 18.86 5.63
N VAL A 380 7.51 18.35 6.85
CA VAL A 380 8.65 18.04 7.72
C VAL A 380 8.78 16.52 7.80
N PRO A 381 9.90 15.92 7.35
CA PRO A 381 10.12 14.49 7.44
C PRO A 381 10.02 13.96 8.87
N ASP A 382 9.36 12.82 9.04
CA ASP A 382 9.22 12.14 10.34
C ASP A 382 9.03 10.62 10.17
N TYR A 383 8.81 9.88 11.24
CA TYR A 383 8.61 8.43 11.24
C TYR A 383 7.35 8.03 12.00
N GLY A 384 6.56 7.14 11.40
CA GLY A 384 5.24 6.81 11.91
C GLY A 384 4.87 5.34 11.78
N TRP A 385 3.94 4.92 12.63
CA TRP A 385 3.44 3.55 12.70
C TRP A 385 2.11 3.43 11.95
N LYS A 386 1.99 2.46 11.05
CA LYS A 386 0.74 2.14 10.33
C LYS A 386 0.53 0.64 10.21
N SER A 387 -0.73 0.23 10.13
CA SER A 387 -1.13 -1.15 9.90
C SER A 387 -2.11 -1.23 8.74
N GLY A 388 -1.94 -2.21 7.86
CA GLY A 388 -2.86 -2.50 6.76
C GLY A 388 -2.26 -3.48 5.76
N THR A 389 -3.09 -4.04 4.90
CA THR A 389 -2.60 -4.70 3.66
C THR A 389 -1.79 -3.74 2.78
N SER A 390 -2.04 -2.43 2.90
CA SER A 390 -1.23 -1.34 2.34
C SER A 390 0.23 -1.33 2.82
N MET A 391 0.55 -1.91 3.97
CA MET A 391 1.92 -2.07 4.48
C MET A 391 2.52 -3.44 4.13
N ALA A 392 1.68 -4.44 3.81
CA ALA A 392 2.11 -5.77 3.38
C ALA A 392 2.51 -5.80 1.89
N ALA A 393 1.69 -5.20 1.01
CA ALA A 393 1.96 -5.10 -0.43
C ALA A 393 3.37 -4.53 -0.77
N PRO A 394 3.86 -3.46 -0.11
CA PRO A 394 5.21 -2.96 -0.38
C PRO A 394 6.32 -3.91 0.05
N GLN A 395 6.09 -4.84 0.98
CA GLN A 395 7.10 -5.88 1.32
C GLN A 395 7.28 -6.85 0.15
N VAL A 396 6.17 -7.32 -0.43
CA VAL A 396 6.18 -8.21 -1.62
C VAL A 396 6.75 -7.48 -2.83
N THR A 397 6.38 -6.22 -3.03
CA THR A 397 6.95 -5.37 -4.09
C THR A 397 8.46 -5.27 -3.97
N ALA A 398 8.97 -5.02 -2.77
CA ALA A 398 10.40 -4.93 -2.55
C ALA A 398 11.11 -6.28 -2.70
N ALA A 399 10.47 -7.39 -2.31
CA ALA A 399 10.98 -8.74 -2.57
C ALA A 399 11.11 -9.02 -4.07
N ALA A 400 10.08 -8.65 -4.87
CA ALA A 400 10.14 -8.75 -6.33
C ALA A 400 11.30 -7.93 -6.91
N ALA A 401 11.55 -6.72 -6.40
CA ALA A 401 12.69 -5.90 -6.81
C ALA A 401 14.05 -6.54 -6.46
N LEU A 402 14.17 -7.17 -5.29
CA LEU A 402 15.38 -7.90 -4.90
C LEU A 402 15.65 -9.10 -5.83
N VAL A 403 14.61 -9.90 -6.11
CA VAL A 403 14.68 -11.04 -7.04
C VAL A 403 15.08 -10.57 -8.44
N LYS A 404 14.43 -9.52 -8.94
CA LYS A 404 14.71 -8.95 -10.26
C LYS A 404 16.10 -8.34 -10.39
N SER A 405 16.64 -7.75 -9.32
CA SER A 405 18.02 -7.25 -9.28
C SER A 405 19.05 -8.35 -9.54
N GLN A 406 18.82 -9.54 -8.99
CA GLN A 406 19.67 -10.71 -9.23
C GLN A 406 19.37 -11.41 -10.56
N ASN A 407 18.15 -11.24 -11.08
CA ASN A 407 17.65 -11.91 -12.28
C ASN A 407 17.06 -10.89 -13.27
N PRO A 408 17.88 -10.01 -13.87
CA PRO A 408 17.39 -8.86 -14.66
C PRO A 408 16.58 -9.26 -15.89
N ASP A 409 16.76 -10.47 -16.41
CA ASP A 409 16.01 -10.98 -17.57
C ASP A 409 14.70 -11.69 -17.18
N ALA A 410 14.43 -11.92 -15.89
CA ALA A 410 13.24 -12.62 -15.43
C ALA A 410 11.96 -11.85 -15.79
N THR A 411 10.99 -12.54 -16.36
CA THR A 411 9.67 -11.98 -16.67
C THR A 411 8.86 -11.75 -15.38
N PRO A 412 7.86 -10.86 -15.40
CA PRO A 412 6.94 -10.68 -14.26
C PRO A 412 6.29 -11.98 -13.78
N ALA A 413 5.97 -12.89 -14.72
CA ALA A 413 5.40 -14.20 -14.40
C ALA A 413 6.39 -15.09 -13.65
N GLU A 414 7.66 -15.15 -14.11
CA GLU A 414 8.72 -15.89 -13.41
C GLU A 414 8.96 -15.30 -12.02
N VAL A 415 9.00 -13.97 -11.87
CA VAL A 415 9.18 -13.33 -10.55
C VAL A 415 8.01 -13.65 -9.62
N ARG A 416 6.76 -13.60 -10.10
CA ARG A 416 5.58 -13.99 -9.33
C ARG A 416 5.65 -15.45 -8.88
N GLU A 417 5.87 -16.38 -9.82
CA GLU A 417 5.97 -17.82 -9.54
C GLU A 417 7.11 -18.12 -8.55
N HIS A 418 8.23 -17.39 -8.64
CA HIS A 418 9.33 -17.52 -7.70
C HIS A 418 8.95 -17.08 -6.28
N LEU A 419 8.28 -15.94 -6.15
CA LEU A 419 7.83 -15.45 -4.84
C LEU A 419 6.77 -16.37 -4.21
N GLU A 420 5.86 -16.91 -5.01
CA GLU A 420 4.84 -17.88 -4.58
C GLU A 420 5.49 -19.20 -4.15
N SER A 421 6.40 -19.76 -4.96
CA SER A 421 7.04 -21.06 -4.70
C SER A 421 8.06 -21.04 -3.55
N THR A 422 8.68 -19.89 -3.28
CA THR A 422 9.58 -19.69 -2.15
C THR A 422 8.85 -19.23 -0.88
N ALA A 423 7.55 -18.92 -0.96
CA ALA A 423 6.77 -18.55 0.20
C ALA A 423 6.70 -19.71 1.20
N ARG A 424 6.78 -19.38 2.48
CA ARG A 424 6.75 -20.36 3.56
C ARG A 424 5.32 -20.81 3.84
N ASP A 425 5.07 -22.10 3.74
CA ASP A 425 3.81 -22.70 4.22
C ASP A 425 3.69 -22.55 5.75
N VAL A 426 2.72 -21.74 6.17
CA VAL A 426 2.38 -21.46 7.57
C VAL A 426 0.97 -21.96 7.92
N GLY A 427 0.39 -22.81 7.06
CA GLY A 427 -1.01 -23.22 7.14
C GLY A 427 -1.98 -22.09 6.82
N GLN A 428 -3.27 -22.29 7.14
CA GLN A 428 -4.33 -21.29 6.93
C GLN A 428 -4.38 -20.64 5.54
N ALA A 429 -4.23 -21.42 4.46
CA ALA A 429 -4.14 -20.97 3.06
C ALA A 429 -5.10 -19.82 2.68
N LYS A 430 -6.33 -19.78 3.22
CA LYS A 430 -7.23 -18.64 3.02
C LYS A 430 -6.64 -17.25 3.34
N TYR A 431 -5.67 -17.14 4.25
CA TYR A 431 -5.02 -15.86 4.57
C TYR A 431 -3.65 -15.69 3.92
N HIS A 432 -3.07 -16.78 3.42
CA HIS A 432 -1.67 -16.83 3.00
C HIS A 432 -1.50 -17.20 1.53
N GLY A 433 -2.54 -17.63 0.81
CA GLY A 433 -2.41 -18.16 -0.54
C GLY A 433 -1.41 -19.31 -0.59
N GLU A 434 -0.38 -19.14 -1.42
CA GLU A 434 0.76 -20.05 -1.56
C GLU A 434 1.72 -20.01 -0.35
N GLY A 435 1.69 -18.95 0.46
CA GLY A 435 2.40 -18.91 1.73
C GLY A 435 2.66 -17.51 2.30
N HIS A 436 3.43 -17.48 3.38
CA HIS A 436 3.97 -16.24 3.92
C HIS A 436 5.29 -15.89 3.27
N LEU A 437 5.43 -14.64 2.81
CA LEU A 437 6.63 -14.13 2.14
C LEU A 437 7.91 -14.50 2.91
N ASP A 438 8.85 -15.14 2.20
CA ASP A 438 10.18 -15.49 2.70
C ASP A 438 11.23 -14.86 1.79
N ILE A 439 11.67 -13.65 2.15
CA ILE A 439 12.62 -12.88 1.34
C ILE A 439 14.00 -13.54 1.31
N GLU A 440 14.40 -14.21 2.40
CA GLU A 440 15.67 -14.93 2.42
C GLU A 440 15.64 -16.10 1.42
N ALA A 441 14.55 -16.87 1.37
CA ALA A 441 14.39 -17.93 0.37
C ALA A 441 14.37 -17.35 -1.05
N ALA A 442 13.55 -16.33 -1.30
CA ALA A 442 13.41 -15.69 -2.61
C ALA A 442 14.74 -15.16 -3.18
N VAL A 443 15.64 -14.63 -2.34
CA VAL A 443 16.94 -14.09 -2.77
C VAL A 443 18.03 -15.16 -2.87
N ASN A 444 17.94 -16.25 -2.11
CA ASN A 444 18.94 -17.32 -2.10
C ASN A 444 18.68 -18.41 -3.15
N GLU A 445 17.42 -18.62 -3.52
CA GLU A 445 17.01 -19.66 -4.47
C GLU A 445 17.05 -19.13 -5.91
N SER A 446 17.31 -20.03 -6.85
CA SER A 446 17.35 -19.69 -8.28
C SER A 446 15.96 -19.76 -8.89
N ILE A 447 15.69 -18.85 -9.84
CA ILE A 447 14.46 -18.80 -10.63
C ILE A 447 14.40 -19.91 -11.70
#